data_AF-A0A371QT09-F1
#
_entry.id   AF-A0A371QT09-F1
#
_cell.length_a   1.000
_cell.length_b   1.000
_cell.length_c   1.000
_cell.angle_alpha   90.00
_cell.angle_beta   90.00
_cell.angle_gamma   90.00
#
_symmetry.space_group_name_H-M   'P 1'
#
loop_
_entity.id
_entity.type
_entity.pdbx_description
1 polymer ?
#
loop_
_entity_poly.entity_id
_entity_poly.type
_entity_poly.pdbx_seq_one_letter_code
_entity_poly.pdbx_strand_id
1 'polypeptide(L)'
;MTRIAIFSILAISVTLISCGNDSPQLDSDLTLEQQVNILIEQDEYEDALDLLADEDETDPVIAELLEKTHLNYGLHSMNTFDADEMRTRMNNALMQFAEVLRINPQNAVAREQIDQIMGVYATMPDRGPDDEALEALRDVGYEY
;
A
#
# COMPACT_ATOMS: atom_id res chain seq x y z
N MET A 1 16.27 50.84 49.10
CA MET A 1 16.81 49.47 48.96
C MET A 1 15.78 48.64 48.21
N THR A 2 16.00 48.43 46.92
CA THR A 2 15.11 47.70 46.03
C THR A 2 15.65 46.28 45.88
N ARG A 3 14.85 45.24 46.12
CA ARG A 3 15.19 43.86 45.74
C ARG A 3 14.01 43.27 44.96
N ILE A 4 14.23 43.14 43.66
CA ILE A 4 13.35 42.53 42.67
C ILE A 4 13.47 41.01 42.85
N ALA A 5 12.33 40.34 43.05
CA ALA A 5 12.25 38.88 43.09
C ALA A 5 12.31 38.31 41.68
N ILE A 6 13.13 37.27 41.51
CA ILE A 6 13.52 36.64 40.25
C ILE A 6 12.36 35.79 39.71
N PHE A 7 12.04 36.00 38.43
CA PHE A 7 11.00 35.30 37.68
C PHE A 7 11.34 33.82 37.44
N SER A 8 10.36 32.95 37.72
CA SER A 8 10.28 31.58 37.22
C SER A 8 10.17 31.55 35.71
N ILE A 9 11.08 30.84 35.02
CA ILE A 9 10.83 30.32 33.67
C ILE A 9 11.33 28.88 33.60
N LEU A 10 10.38 27.96 33.68
CA LEU A 10 10.52 26.55 33.35
C LEU A 10 10.47 26.45 31.83
N ALA A 11 11.61 26.21 31.18
CA ALA A 11 11.69 25.90 29.76
C ALA A 11 12.29 24.50 29.60
N ILE A 12 11.43 23.49 29.68
CA ILE A 12 11.77 22.12 29.26
C ILE A 12 11.26 21.98 27.84
N SER A 13 12.19 22.04 26.90
CA SER A 13 11.99 21.92 25.47
C SER A 13 11.39 20.56 25.12
N VAL A 14 10.19 20.58 24.54
CA VAL A 14 9.57 19.43 23.89
C VAL A 14 10.37 19.13 22.63
N THR A 15 11.15 18.06 22.64
CA THR A 15 11.73 17.49 21.41
C THR A 15 10.63 16.74 20.67
N LEU A 16 10.10 17.37 19.62
CA LEU A 16 9.30 16.68 18.61
C LEU A 16 10.25 15.72 17.88
N ILE A 17 10.12 14.42 18.15
CA ILE A 17 10.63 13.38 17.27
C ILE A 17 9.75 13.44 16.03
N SER A 18 10.22 14.17 15.01
CA SER A 18 9.65 14.08 13.67
C SER A 18 10.04 12.71 13.13
N CYS A 19 9.15 11.73 13.21
CA CYS A 19 9.20 10.57 12.33
C CYS A 19 8.82 11.07 10.94
N GLY A 20 9.77 11.73 10.27
CA GLY A 20 9.67 11.89 8.82
C GLY A 20 10.01 10.54 8.22
N ASN A 21 9.06 9.90 7.54
CA ASN A 21 9.43 8.93 6.52
C ASN A 21 10.28 9.72 5.51
N ASP A 22 11.59 9.47 5.50
CA ASP A 22 12.45 9.98 4.44
C ASP A 22 12.12 9.15 3.19
N SER A 23 11.19 9.64 2.35
CA SER A 23 10.91 9.02 1.05
C SER A 23 12.23 8.85 0.28
N PRO A 24 12.41 7.74 -0.46
CA PRO A 24 13.64 7.49 -1.20
C PRO A 24 14.00 8.69 -2.09
N GLN A 25 15.22 9.21 -1.96
CA GLN A 25 15.73 10.23 -2.88
C GLN A 25 16.02 9.58 -4.23
N LEU A 26 15.06 9.69 -5.14
CA LEU A 26 15.19 9.24 -6.53
C LEU A 26 16.02 10.24 -7.35
N ASP A 27 16.83 9.71 -8.25
CA ASP A 27 17.60 10.51 -9.20
C ASP A 27 16.69 11.04 -10.32
N SER A 28 16.66 12.36 -10.51
CA SER A 28 15.83 13.04 -11.51
C SER A 28 16.20 12.71 -12.96
N ASP A 29 17.38 12.12 -13.20
CA ASP A 29 17.80 11.71 -14.54
C ASP A 29 17.19 10.35 -14.95
N LEU A 30 16.51 9.65 -14.03
CA LEU A 30 15.84 8.38 -14.29
C LEU A 30 14.49 8.58 -15.00
N THR A 31 14.16 7.65 -15.88
CA THR A 31 12.80 7.55 -16.44
C THR A 31 11.78 7.18 -15.35
N LEU A 32 10.51 7.52 -15.57
CA LEU A 32 9.43 7.16 -14.65
C LEU A 32 9.38 5.64 -14.38
N GLU A 33 9.50 4.82 -15.42
CA GLU A 33 9.56 3.35 -15.28
C GLU A 33 10.70 2.91 -14.34
N GLN A 34 11.89 3.50 -14.48
CA GLN A 34 13.02 3.17 -13.61
C GLN A 34 12.77 3.59 -12.16
N GLN A 35 12.19 4.77 -11.95
CA GLN A 35 11.84 5.27 -10.61
C GLN A 35 10.83 4.33 -9.93
N VAL A 36 9.74 3.98 -10.62
CA VAL A 36 8.72 3.04 -10.13
C VAL A 36 9.33 1.67 -9.82
N ASN A 37 10.18 1.15 -10.71
CA ASN A 37 10.83 -0.15 -10.48
C ASN A 37 11.73 -0.15 -9.25
N ILE A 38 12.48 0.93 -8.99
CA ILE A 38 13.30 1.07 -7.80
C ILE A 38 12.43 1.07 -6.53
N LEU A 39 11.32 1.80 -6.54
CA LEU A 39 10.40 1.86 -5.40
C LEU A 39 9.76 0.49 -5.13
N ILE A 40 9.33 -0.23 -6.17
CA ILE A 40 8.85 -1.62 -6.05
C ILE A 40 9.92 -2.52 -5.42
N GLU A 41 11.17 -2.44 -5.88
CA GLU A 41 12.28 -3.23 -5.31
C GLU A 41 12.59 -2.91 -3.85
N GLN A 42 12.16 -1.73 -3.37
CA GLN A 42 12.33 -1.27 -1.99
C GLN A 42 11.07 -1.49 -1.13
N ASP A 43 10.04 -2.14 -1.67
CA ASP A 43 8.72 -2.28 -1.04
C ASP A 43 7.99 -0.92 -0.79
N GLU A 44 8.38 0.15 -1.48
CA GLU A 44 7.81 1.50 -1.37
C GLU A 44 6.66 1.69 -2.36
N TYR A 45 5.62 0.85 -2.22
CA TYR A 45 4.51 0.79 -3.18
C TYR A 45 3.63 2.04 -3.20
N GLU A 46 3.42 2.69 -2.07
CA GLU A 46 2.61 3.91 -1.99
C GLU A 46 3.30 5.08 -2.71
N ASP A 47 4.60 5.26 -2.49
CA ASP A 47 5.40 6.25 -3.24
C ASP A 47 5.39 5.95 -4.76
N ALA A 48 5.40 4.66 -5.14
CA ALA A 48 5.33 4.26 -6.55
C ALA A 48 3.97 4.60 -7.18
N LEU A 49 2.88 4.40 -6.44
CA LEU A 49 1.53 4.78 -6.88
C LEU A 49 1.36 6.30 -6.93
N ASP A 50 1.95 7.03 -5.99
CA ASP A 50 1.94 8.50 -5.98
C ASP A 50 2.63 9.08 -7.22
N LEU A 51 3.74 8.47 -7.67
CA LEU A 51 4.39 8.86 -8.94
C LEU A 51 3.52 8.64 -10.17
N LEU A 52 2.57 7.69 -10.11
CA LEU A 52 1.71 7.32 -11.23
C LEU A 52 0.33 8.01 -11.18
N ALA A 53 -0.02 8.66 -10.06
CA ALA A 53 -1.38 9.11 -9.77
C ALA A 53 -1.94 10.16 -10.77
N ASP A 54 -1.07 10.99 -11.34
CA ASP A 54 -1.45 12.04 -12.29
C ASP A 54 -1.20 11.65 -13.76
N GLU A 55 -0.70 10.43 -14.01
CA GLU A 55 -0.40 9.93 -15.35
C GLU A 55 -1.66 9.40 -16.06
N ASP A 56 -1.63 9.32 -17.40
CA ASP A 56 -2.75 8.78 -18.18
C ASP A 56 -2.80 7.25 -18.08
N GLU A 57 -3.72 6.70 -17.28
CA GLU A 57 -3.91 5.25 -17.13
C GLU A 57 -4.26 4.53 -18.45
N THR A 58 -4.65 5.26 -19.51
CA THR A 58 -4.92 4.67 -20.82
C THR A 58 -3.64 4.51 -21.67
N ASP A 59 -2.52 5.12 -21.25
CA ASP A 59 -1.21 4.84 -21.83
C ASP A 59 -0.79 3.40 -21.44
N PRO A 60 -0.48 2.53 -22.42
CA PRO A 60 -0.11 1.15 -22.14
C PRO A 60 1.08 0.99 -21.18
N VAL A 61 2.04 1.92 -21.19
CA VAL A 61 3.21 1.87 -20.30
C VAL A 61 2.79 2.19 -18.87
N ILE A 62 1.95 3.21 -18.69
CA ILE A 62 1.44 3.60 -17.36
C ILE A 62 0.54 2.49 -16.80
N ALA A 63 -0.34 1.92 -17.63
CA ALA A 63 -1.16 0.78 -17.24
C ALA A 63 -0.32 -0.41 -16.78
N GLU A 64 0.77 -0.74 -17.50
CA GLU A 64 1.69 -1.82 -17.12
C GLU A 64 2.40 -1.53 -15.79
N LEU A 65 2.82 -0.28 -15.56
CA LEU A 65 3.45 0.13 -14.29
C LEU A 65 2.48 0.07 -13.11
N LEU A 66 1.23 0.53 -13.29
CA LEU A 66 0.18 0.43 -12.28
C LEU A 66 -0.14 -1.04 -11.97
N GLU A 67 -0.34 -1.87 -13.00
CA GLU A 67 -0.60 -3.30 -12.85
C GLU A 67 0.53 -3.98 -12.06
N LYS A 68 1.78 -3.70 -12.43
CA LYS A 68 2.96 -4.24 -11.76
C LYS A 68 3.05 -3.77 -10.30
N THR A 69 2.78 -2.50 -10.03
CA THR A 69 2.88 -1.91 -8.69
C THR A 69 1.84 -2.53 -7.76
N HIS A 70 0.57 -2.55 -8.17
CA HIS A 70 -0.50 -3.17 -7.40
C HIS A 70 -0.27 -4.68 -7.19
N LEU A 71 0.21 -5.41 -8.21
CA LEU A 71 0.49 -6.83 -8.08
C LEU A 71 1.56 -7.09 -7.01
N ASN A 72 2.67 -6.35 -7.03
CA ASN A 72 3.73 -6.53 -6.04
C ASN A 72 3.30 -6.05 -4.65
N TYR A 73 2.51 -4.98 -4.55
CA TYR A 73 1.95 -4.53 -3.26
C TYR A 73 1.06 -5.62 -2.66
N GLY A 74 0.13 -6.20 -3.44
CA GLY A 74 -0.71 -7.29 -2.97
C GLY A 74 0.08 -8.51 -2.48
N LEU A 75 1.10 -8.92 -3.25
CA LEU A 75 2.00 -10.01 -2.87
C LEU A 75 2.80 -9.70 -1.59
N HIS A 76 3.33 -8.49 -1.47
CA HIS A 76 4.04 -8.06 -0.27
C HIS A 76 3.13 -8.05 0.96
N SER A 77 1.90 -7.55 0.82
CA SER A 77 0.92 -7.52 1.90
C SER A 77 0.60 -8.91 2.46
N MET A 78 0.69 -9.97 1.65
CA MET A 78 0.51 -11.34 2.10
C MET A 78 1.69 -11.90 2.94
N ASN A 79 2.85 -11.24 2.96
CA ASN A 79 4.05 -11.69 3.67
C ASN A 79 4.05 -11.31 5.16
N THR A 80 3.08 -11.79 5.93
CA THR A 80 3.10 -11.68 7.40
C THR A 80 2.91 -13.03 8.10
N PHE A 81 3.56 -13.18 9.26
CA PHE A 81 3.34 -14.29 10.19
C PHE A 81 2.59 -13.86 11.45
N ASP A 82 2.20 -12.57 11.55
CA ASP A 82 1.44 -12.04 12.68
C ASP A 82 -0.05 -12.25 12.45
N ALA A 83 -0.67 -13.06 13.31
CA ALA A 83 -2.09 -13.37 13.26
C ALA A 83 -2.98 -12.16 13.54
N ASP A 84 -2.48 -11.16 14.28
CA ASP A 84 -3.24 -9.95 14.63
C ASP A 84 -3.29 -8.96 13.44
N GLU A 85 -2.27 -8.96 12.57
CA GLU A 85 -2.23 -8.13 11.35
C GLU A 85 -2.81 -8.84 10.12
N MET A 86 -2.90 -10.17 10.18
CA MET A 86 -3.24 -11.04 9.05
C MET A 86 -4.50 -10.58 8.29
N ARG A 87 -5.56 -10.21 9.00
CA ARG A 87 -6.83 -9.75 8.39
C ARG A 87 -6.66 -8.44 7.63
N THR A 88 -6.08 -7.44 8.28
CA THR A 88 -5.82 -6.12 7.67
C THR A 88 -4.98 -6.25 6.41
N ARG A 89 -3.92 -7.05 6.48
CA ARG A 89 -3.00 -7.29 5.38
C ARG A 89 -3.63 -8.06 4.23
N MET A 90 -4.40 -9.11 4.51
CA MET A 90 -5.14 -9.83 3.47
C MET A 90 -6.23 -8.95 2.82
N ASN A 91 -6.88 -8.07 3.58
CA ASN A 91 -7.85 -7.12 3.01
C ASN A 91 -7.15 -6.11 2.09
N ASN A 92 -6.00 -5.58 2.49
CA ASN A 92 -5.18 -4.75 1.61
C ASN A 92 -4.80 -5.52 0.34
N ALA A 93 -4.30 -6.76 0.46
CA ALA A 93 -3.94 -7.57 -0.70
C ALA A 93 -5.11 -7.78 -1.67
N LEU A 94 -6.32 -8.07 -1.16
CA LEU A 94 -7.52 -8.19 -2.00
C LEU A 94 -7.84 -6.90 -2.75
N MET A 95 -7.73 -5.74 -2.09
CA MET A 95 -7.91 -4.44 -2.75
C MET A 95 -6.88 -4.23 -3.87
N GLN A 96 -5.61 -4.54 -3.61
CA GLN A 96 -4.55 -4.41 -4.63
C GLN A 96 -4.79 -5.35 -5.81
N PHE A 97 -5.18 -6.61 -5.57
CA PHE A 97 -5.49 -7.53 -6.67
C PHE A 97 -6.77 -7.15 -7.43
N ALA A 98 -7.75 -6.50 -6.80
CA ALA A 98 -8.88 -5.92 -7.50
C ALA A 98 -8.41 -4.83 -8.49
N GLU A 99 -7.51 -3.93 -8.08
CA GLU A 99 -6.91 -2.94 -9.00
C GLU A 99 -6.16 -3.59 -10.17
N VAL A 100 -5.40 -4.66 -9.91
CA VAL A 100 -4.77 -5.45 -10.99
C VAL A 100 -5.82 -5.97 -11.98
N LEU A 101 -6.96 -6.49 -11.51
CA LEU A 101 -8.03 -7.01 -12.36
C LEU A 101 -8.83 -5.90 -13.07
N ARG A 102 -8.90 -4.69 -12.51
CA ARG A 102 -9.47 -3.53 -13.19
C ARG A 102 -8.66 -3.16 -14.43
N ILE A 103 -7.32 -3.20 -14.31
CA ILE A 103 -6.39 -2.90 -15.41
C ILE A 103 -6.32 -4.07 -16.40
N ASN A 104 -6.12 -5.28 -15.88
CA ASN A 104 -6.00 -6.52 -16.64
C ASN A 104 -6.93 -7.60 -16.08
N PRO A 105 -8.18 -7.71 -16.59
CA PRO A 105 -9.16 -8.67 -16.10
C PRO A 105 -8.74 -10.14 -16.23
N GLN A 106 -7.72 -10.44 -17.03
CA GLN A 106 -7.22 -11.79 -17.28
C GLN A 106 -5.94 -12.11 -16.51
N ASN A 107 -5.49 -11.24 -15.60
CA ASN A 107 -4.29 -11.50 -14.81
C ASN A 107 -4.49 -12.75 -13.93
N ALA A 108 -3.84 -13.85 -14.32
CA ALA A 108 -4.00 -15.15 -13.68
C ALA A 108 -3.40 -15.17 -12.27
N VAL A 109 -2.31 -14.41 -12.04
CA VAL A 109 -1.64 -14.37 -10.73
C VAL A 109 -2.55 -13.70 -9.70
N ALA A 110 -3.13 -12.54 -10.02
CA ALA A 110 -4.07 -11.87 -9.13
C ALA A 110 -5.26 -12.77 -8.76
N ARG A 111 -5.83 -13.48 -9.75
CA ARG A 111 -6.93 -14.43 -9.51
C ARG A 111 -6.54 -15.56 -8.55
N GLU A 112 -5.38 -16.18 -8.78
CA GLU A 112 -4.85 -17.24 -7.93
C GLU A 112 -4.60 -16.77 -6.50
N GLN A 113 -4.07 -15.55 -6.32
CA GLN A 113 -3.83 -15.00 -4.99
C GLN A 113 -5.13 -14.62 -4.27
N ILE A 114 -6.14 -14.11 -4.99
CA ILE A 114 -7.49 -13.91 -4.43
C ILE A 114 -8.07 -15.25 -3.96
N ASP A 115 -8.03 -16.29 -4.79
CA ASP A 115 -8.49 -17.65 -4.44
C ASP A 115 -7.79 -18.16 -3.17
N GLN A 116 -6.47 -17.95 -3.07
CA GLN A 116 -5.68 -18.33 -1.90
C GLN A 116 -6.15 -17.61 -0.64
N ILE A 117 -6.34 -16.28 -0.69
CA ILE A 117 -6.82 -15.49 0.45
C ILE A 117 -8.23 -15.94 0.87
N MET A 118 -9.13 -16.11 -0.10
CA MET A 118 -10.50 -16.57 0.18
C MET A 118 -10.51 -17.99 0.77
N GLY A 119 -9.60 -18.86 0.32
CA GLY A 119 -9.37 -20.18 0.89
C GLY A 119 -8.93 -20.12 2.36
N VAL A 120 -8.07 -19.17 2.73
CA VAL A 120 -7.69 -18.95 4.14
C VAL A 120 -8.91 -18.54 4.97
N TYR A 121 -9.70 -17.57 4.51
CA TYR A 121 -10.91 -17.15 5.22
C TYR A 121 -11.96 -18.25 5.35
N ALA A 122 -12.08 -19.15 4.37
CA ALA A 122 -12.98 -20.30 4.45
C ALA A 122 -12.64 -21.24 5.63
N THR A 123 -11.39 -21.23 6.13
CA THR A 123 -10.99 -21.99 7.32
C THR A 123 -11.35 -21.30 8.64
N MET A 124 -11.80 -20.04 8.59
CA MET A 124 -12.08 -19.18 9.75
C MET A 124 -13.54 -18.67 9.71
N PRO A 125 -14.54 -19.52 10.01
CA PRO A 125 -15.95 -19.22 9.73
C PRO A 125 -16.53 -17.97 10.42
N ASP A 126 -15.91 -17.50 11.51
CA ASP A 126 -16.31 -16.29 12.22
C ASP A 126 -15.50 -15.05 11.79
N ARG A 127 -14.68 -15.16 10.73
CA ARG A 127 -13.81 -14.09 10.22
C ARG A 127 -13.77 -14.12 8.70
N GLY A 128 -14.22 -13.04 8.06
CA GLY A 128 -14.10 -12.85 6.62
C GLY A 128 -13.34 -11.58 6.25
N PRO A 129 -13.13 -11.36 4.94
CA PRO A 129 -12.69 -10.07 4.44
C PRO A 129 -13.60 -8.93 4.90
N ASP A 130 -13.09 -7.70 4.86
CA ASP A 130 -13.94 -6.52 5.04
C ASP A 130 -14.92 -6.35 3.86
N ASP A 131 -16.08 -5.74 4.11
CA ASP A 131 -17.11 -5.49 3.08
C ASP A 131 -16.55 -4.71 1.89
N GLU A 132 -15.62 -3.78 2.15
CA GLU A 132 -14.93 -2.98 1.13
C GLU A 132 -14.09 -3.87 0.19
N ALA A 133 -13.33 -4.81 0.73
CA ALA A 133 -12.56 -5.76 -0.08
C ALA A 133 -13.48 -6.65 -0.92
N LEU A 134 -14.61 -7.08 -0.37
CA LEU A 134 -15.61 -7.86 -1.10
C LEU A 134 -16.33 -7.04 -2.19
N GLU A 135 -16.54 -5.74 -1.97
CA GLU A 135 -17.09 -4.83 -2.97
C GLU A 135 -16.12 -4.62 -4.12
N ALA A 136 -14.84 -4.35 -3.85
CA ALA A 136 -13.82 -4.20 -4.88
C ALA A 136 -13.70 -5.44 -5.79
N LEU A 137 -13.76 -6.65 -5.22
CA LEU A 137 -13.78 -7.90 -6.01
C LEU A 137 -15.03 -8.02 -6.90
N ARG A 138 -16.20 -7.62 -6.39
CA ARG A 138 -17.45 -7.66 -7.16
C ARG A 138 -17.42 -6.67 -8.32
N ASP A 139 -16.85 -5.50 -8.13
CA ASP A 139 -16.75 -4.45 -9.17
C ASP A 139 -15.93 -4.89 -10.37
N VAL A 140 -14.92 -5.75 -10.15
CA VAL A 140 -14.11 -6.35 -11.22
C VAL A 140 -14.67 -7.69 -11.74
N GLY A 141 -15.90 -8.05 -11.33
CA GLY A 141 -16.58 -9.27 -11.76
C GLY A 141 -15.95 -10.55 -11.24
N TYR A 142 -15.26 -10.49 -10.10
CA TYR A 142 -14.71 -11.67 -9.44
C TYR A 142 -15.78 -12.29 -8.53
N GLU A 143 -16.15 -13.54 -8.81
CA GLU A 143 -17.10 -14.32 -8.02
C GLU A 143 -16.34 -15.20 -7.03
N TYR A 144 -16.80 -15.24 -5.77
CA TYR A 144 -16.17 -15.96 -4.66
C TYR A 144 -17.19 -16.77 -3.84
#